data_AF-A0A7W9DR32-F1
#
_entry.id   AF-A0A7W9DR32-F1
#
_cell.length_a   1.000
_cell.length_b   1.000
_cell.length_c   1.000
_cell.angle_alpha   90.00
_cell.angle_beta   90.00
_cell.angle_gamma   90.00
#
_symmetry.space_group_name_H-M   'P 1'
#
loop_
_entity.id
_entity.type
_entity.pdbx_description
1 polymer ?
#
loop_
_entity_poly.entity_id
_entity_poly.type
_entity_poly.pdbx_seq_one_letter_code
_entity_poly.pdbx_strand_id
1 'polypeptide(L)'
;MISTKVPIRIAAGALAAAAVLAPAAAQAAGPSPYAQAAAAVKGNGTLAYGKNIVSVSRITAGRYCVQVGKDIDLSKEVVQITLWNDFGKTVGAFMPPQSACKNEPSTILVPTNSVNPPSANVDTAFFLSIP
;
A
#
# COMPACT_ATOMS: atom_id res chain seq x y z
N MET A 1 -65.68 -10.90 19.08
CA MET A 1 -66.04 -11.08 17.65
C MET A 1 -65.84 -9.71 17.02
N ILE A 2 -64.86 -9.41 16.15
CA ILE A 2 -64.50 -9.91 14.80
C ILE A 2 -63.05 -9.41 14.57
N SER A 3 -62.01 -10.25 14.53
CA SER A 3 -61.39 -10.94 13.38
C SER A 3 -61.32 -10.17 12.05
N THR A 4 -60.15 -9.61 11.71
CA THR A 4 -59.63 -9.63 10.33
C THR A 4 -58.10 -9.51 10.32
N LYS A 5 -57.44 -10.60 9.92
CA LYS A 5 -56.04 -10.68 9.51
C LYS A 5 -55.94 -10.28 8.04
N VAL A 6 -54.91 -9.51 7.66
CA VAL A 6 -54.43 -9.46 6.27
C VAL A 6 -52.90 -9.58 6.29
N PRO A 7 -52.32 -10.64 5.70
CA PRO A 7 -50.88 -10.82 5.57
C PRO A 7 -50.41 -10.27 4.22
N ILE A 8 -49.38 -9.42 4.22
CA ILE A 8 -48.64 -9.09 3.00
C ILE A 8 -47.25 -9.70 3.13
N ARG A 9 -47.03 -10.77 2.36
CA ARG A 9 -45.72 -11.31 2.00
C ARG A 9 -45.22 -10.56 0.79
N ILE A 10 -44.04 -9.93 0.86
CA ILE A 10 -43.27 -9.58 -0.34
C ILE A 10 -41.80 -9.95 -0.14
N ALA A 11 -41.41 -10.94 -0.94
CA ALA A 11 -40.13 -11.27 -1.56
C ALA A 11 -38.83 -11.03 -0.77
N ALA A 12 -38.21 -12.14 -0.40
CA ALA A 12 -36.77 -12.26 -0.21
C ALA A 12 -36.03 -11.90 -1.52
N GLY A 13 -35.42 -10.72 -1.58
CA GLY A 13 -34.41 -10.37 -2.57
C GLY A 13 -33.03 -10.70 -2.01
N ALA A 14 -32.55 -11.92 -2.24
CA ALA A 14 -31.17 -12.27 -1.96
C ALA A 14 -30.25 -11.58 -2.99
N LEU A 15 -29.71 -10.42 -2.63
CA LEU A 15 -28.59 -9.81 -3.34
C LEU A 15 -27.34 -10.63 -3.06
N ALA A 16 -27.09 -11.65 -3.87
CA ALA A 16 -25.82 -12.34 -3.92
C ALA A 16 -24.76 -11.39 -4.51
N ALA A 17 -24.12 -10.60 -3.64
CA ALA A 17 -22.94 -9.84 -3.99
C ALA A 17 -21.77 -10.83 -4.16
N ALA A 18 -21.57 -11.30 -5.39
CA ALA A 18 -20.35 -11.99 -5.77
C ALA A 18 -19.20 -10.98 -5.75
N ALA A 19 -18.51 -10.88 -4.61
CA ALA A 19 -17.24 -10.18 -4.52
C ALA A 19 -16.22 -10.96 -5.34
N VAL A 20 -16.01 -10.54 -6.60
CA VAL A 20 -14.92 -11.04 -7.44
C VAL A 20 -13.62 -10.61 -6.77
N LEU A 21 -12.98 -11.53 -6.06
CA LEU A 21 -11.60 -11.39 -5.62
C LEU A 21 -10.73 -11.44 -6.88
N ALA A 22 -10.46 -10.27 -7.46
CA ALA A 22 -9.48 -10.15 -8.52
C ALA A 22 -8.11 -10.62 -7.98
N PRO A 23 -7.42 -11.55 -8.65
CA PRO A 23 -6.06 -11.90 -8.29
C PRO A 23 -5.20 -10.63 -8.31
N ALA A 24 -4.45 -10.38 -7.23
CA ALA A 24 -3.40 -9.37 -7.26
C ALA A 24 -2.44 -9.75 -8.41
N ALA A 25 -2.40 -8.94 -9.45
CA ALA A 25 -1.51 -9.18 -10.57
C ALA A 25 -0.08 -9.27 -10.03
N ALA A 26 0.63 -10.36 -10.33
CA ALA A 26 2.05 -10.47 -10.03
C ALA A 26 2.79 -9.38 -10.83
N GLN A 27 3.35 -8.39 -10.13
CA GLN A 27 4.09 -7.30 -10.77
C GLN A 27 5.41 -7.83 -11.35
N ALA A 28 5.74 -7.34 -12.55
CA ALA A 28 6.96 -7.69 -13.26
C ALA A 28 8.20 -7.34 -12.41
N ALA A 29 9.07 -8.34 -12.25
CA ALA A 29 10.37 -8.20 -11.62
C ALA A 29 11.22 -7.19 -12.42
N GLY A 30 11.44 -5.99 -11.87
CA GLY A 30 12.36 -5.02 -12.46
C GLY A 30 13.82 -5.48 -12.31
N PRO A 31 14.70 -5.25 -13.30
CA PRO A 31 16.11 -5.61 -13.19
C PRO A 31 16.80 -4.72 -12.15
N SER A 32 17.03 -5.27 -10.96
CA SER A 32 17.94 -4.70 -9.97
C SER A 32 18.91 -5.78 -9.50
N PRO A 33 20.02 -6.01 -10.24
CA PRO A 33 20.92 -7.14 -9.99
C PRO A 33 21.60 -7.06 -8.61
N TYR A 34 21.80 -5.84 -8.10
CA TYR A 34 22.53 -5.58 -6.86
C TYR A 34 21.64 -5.14 -5.69
N ALA A 35 20.31 -5.15 -5.84
CA ALA A 35 19.41 -4.85 -4.73
C ALA A 35 18.71 -6.13 -4.28
N GLN A 36 18.72 -6.43 -2.98
CA GLN A 36 17.84 -7.41 -2.37
C GLN A 36 16.36 -7.13 -2.66
N ALA A 37 15.93 -5.87 -2.56
CA ALA A 37 14.60 -5.43 -3.01
C ALA A 37 14.63 -4.04 -3.65
N ALA A 38 13.70 -3.81 -4.57
CA ALA A 38 13.52 -2.51 -5.19
C ALA A 38 12.06 -2.28 -5.57
N ALA A 39 11.59 -1.04 -5.52
CA ALA A 39 10.25 -0.66 -5.92
C ALA A 39 10.26 0.70 -6.61
N ALA A 40 9.44 0.86 -7.64
CA ALA A 40 8.98 2.14 -8.13
C ALA A 40 7.49 2.27 -7.85
N VAL A 41 7.12 3.16 -6.95
CA VAL A 41 5.75 3.34 -6.47
C VAL A 41 5.20 4.65 -7.01
N LYS A 42 4.03 4.60 -7.63
CA LYS A 42 3.31 5.79 -8.10
C LYS A 42 2.57 6.45 -6.93
N GLY A 43 2.25 7.74 -7.04
CA GLY A 43 1.57 8.49 -5.97
C GLY A 43 0.20 7.93 -5.55
N ASN A 44 -0.47 7.15 -6.40
CA ASN A 44 -1.71 6.47 -6.01
C ASN A 44 -1.48 5.16 -5.21
N GLY A 45 -0.23 4.79 -4.92
CA GLY A 45 0.14 3.56 -4.21
C GLY A 45 0.27 2.33 -5.11
N THR A 46 0.21 2.49 -6.44
CA THR A 46 0.42 1.36 -7.36
C THR A 46 1.91 1.12 -7.60
N LEU A 47 2.31 -0.15 -7.61
CA LEU A 47 3.67 -0.58 -7.94
C LEU A 47 3.84 -0.56 -9.47
N ALA A 48 4.72 0.30 -9.98
CA ALA A 48 5.05 0.39 -11.40
C ALA A 48 5.96 -0.76 -11.85
N TYR A 49 6.99 -1.05 -11.04
CA TYR A 49 7.89 -2.20 -11.18
C TYR A 49 8.57 -2.43 -9.83
N GLY A 50 9.00 -3.67 -9.57
CA GLY A 50 9.71 -3.97 -8.33
C GLY A 50 10.40 -5.32 -8.36
N LYS A 51 11.27 -5.58 -7.40
CA LYS A 51 11.96 -6.85 -7.13
C LYS A 51 11.78 -7.14 -5.64
N ASN A 52 11.35 -8.36 -5.32
CA ASN A 52 11.10 -8.80 -3.94
C ASN A 52 10.18 -7.86 -3.14
N ILE A 53 9.18 -7.30 -3.84
CA ILE A 53 8.08 -6.54 -3.24
C ILE A 53 6.84 -7.42 -3.31
N VAL A 54 6.23 -7.68 -2.15
CA VAL A 54 5.03 -8.49 -2.03
C VAL A 54 3.80 -7.65 -2.33
N SER A 55 3.73 -6.47 -1.73
CA SER A 55 2.59 -5.58 -1.92
C SER A 55 2.95 -4.12 -1.62
N VAL A 56 2.18 -3.20 -2.21
CA VAL A 56 2.19 -1.78 -1.85
C VAL A 56 0.75 -1.36 -1.61
N SER A 57 0.50 -0.67 -0.50
CA SER A 57 -0.81 -0.12 -0.19
C SER A 57 -0.71 1.33 0.25
N ARG A 58 -1.58 2.18 -0.30
CA ARG A 58 -1.77 3.55 0.16
C ARG A 58 -2.84 3.53 1.25
N ILE A 59 -2.45 3.83 2.48
CA ILE A 59 -3.38 3.84 3.63
C ILE A 59 -4.15 5.15 3.70
N THR A 60 -3.48 6.27 3.45
CA THR A 60 -4.03 7.62 3.38
C THR A 60 -3.19 8.44 2.40
N ALA A 61 -3.60 9.67 2.10
CA ALA A 61 -2.76 10.58 1.32
C ALA A 61 -1.34 10.65 1.91
N GLY A 62 -0.33 10.51 1.05
CA GLY A 62 1.08 10.59 1.40
C GLY A 62 1.59 9.53 2.39
N ARG A 63 0.86 8.42 2.59
CA ARG A 63 1.32 7.33 3.46
C ARG A 63 1.15 5.99 2.79
N TYR A 64 2.26 5.27 2.65
CA TYR A 64 2.32 4.00 1.94
C TYR A 64 2.92 2.93 2.84
N CYS A 65 2.37 1.73 2.78
CA CYS A 65 2.94 0.54 3.38
C CYS A 65 3.51 -0.33 2.24
N VAL A 66 4.82 -0.52 2.25
CA VAL A 66 5.54 -1.33 1.25
C VAL A 66 6.00 -2.61 1.94
N GLN A 67 5.40 -3.75 1.55
CA GLN A 67 5.75 -5.06 2.07
C GLN A 67 6.82 -5.69 1.18
N VAL A 68 7.95 -6.06 1.76
CA VAL A 68 9.05 -6.76 1.09
C VAL A 68 8.91 -8.27 1.24
N GLY A 69 9.69 -9.02 0.46
CA GLY A 69 9.79 -10.47 0.58
C GLY A 69 10.16 -10.91 2.00
N LYS A 70 9.59 -12.02 2.46
CA LYS A 70 9.80 -12.58 3.81
C LYS A 70 11.24 -13.05 4.07
N ASP A 71 12.03 -13.17 3.01
CA ASP A 71 13.45 -13.52 3.01
C ASP A 71 14.35 -12.33 3.36
N ILE A 72 13.81 -11.11 3.37
CA ILE A 72 14.54 -9.88 3.69
C ILE A 72 14.26 -9.50 5.15
N ASP A 73 15.32 -9.51 5.96
CA ASP A 73 15.27 -9.14 7.38
C ASP A 73 15.48 -7.63 7.54
N LEU A 74 14.39 -6.86 7.50
CA LEU A 74 14.42 -5.40 7.60
C LEU A 74 15.14 -4.85 8.84
N SER A 75 15.38 -5.65 9.88
CA SER A 75 16.16 -5.21 11.04
C SER A 75 17.67 -5.05 10.77
N LYS A 76 18.16 -5.61 9.66
CA LYS A 76 19.58 -5.59 9.25
C LYS A 76 19.82 -4.82 7.96
N GLU A 77 18.77 -4.24 7.39
CA GLU A 77 18.81 -3.64 6.07
C GLU A 77 18.87 -2.12 6.11
N VAL A 78 19.51 -1.54 5.10
CA VAL A 78 19.50 -0.09 4.86
C VAL A 78 18.48 0.22 3.77
N VAL A 79 17.42 0.93 4.15
CA VAL A 79 16.38 1.35 3.21
C VAL A 79 16.73 2.72 2.64
N GLN A 80 16.80 2.81 1.32
CA GLN A 80 16.95 4.06 0.60
C GLN A 80 15.64 4.41 -0.11
N ILE A 81 15.18 5.65 0.03
CA ILE A 81 13.98 6.14 -0.64
C ILE A 81 14.29 7.48 -1.30
N THR A 82 13.89 7.61 -2.57
CA THR A 82 14.09 8.83 -3.36
C THR A 82 12.81 9.20 -4.10
N LEU A 83 12.55 10.50 -4.23
CA LEU A 83 11.41 10.99 -5.00
C LEU A 83 11.71 10.90 -6.51
N TRP A 84 10.67 10.71 -7.33
CA TRP A 84 10.88 10.48 -8.76
C TRP A 84 11.44 11.72 -9.48
N ASN A 85 10.87 12.89 -9.22
CA ASN A 85 11.24 14.18 -9.82
C ASN A 85 10.54 15.36 -9.11
N ASP A 86 10.42 15.30 -7.77
CA ASP A 86 9.57 16.21 -7.02
C ASP A 86 10.30 16.92 -5.88
N PHE A 87 10.91 18.06 -6.19
CA PHE A 87 11.73 18.84 -5.25
C PHE A 87 10.90 19.63 -4.22
N GLY A 88 9.57 19.75 -4.44
CA GLY A 88 8.64 20.40 -3.51
C GLY A 88 8.13 19.46 -2.42
N LYS A 89 8.69 18.26 -2.33
CA LYS A 89 8.23 17.22 -1.41
C LYS A 89 9.40 16.60 -0.66
N THR A 90 9.09 15.95 0.44
CA THR A 90 10.01 15.11 1.21
C THR A 90 9.48 13.70 1.29
N VAL A 91 10.39 12.75 1.50
CA VAL A 91 10.08 11.34 1.71
C VAL A 91 10.89 10.83 2.89
N GLY A 92 10.31 9.88 3.62
CA GLY A 92 11.00 9.19 4.70
C GLY A 92 10.74 7.69 4.66
N ALA A 93 11.47 6.95 5.50
CA ALA A 93 11.24 5.53 5.75
C ALA A 93 11.13 5.32 7.26
N PHE A 94 10.05 4.68 7.70
CA PHE A 94 9.94 4.18 9.06
C PHE A 94 9.99 2.66 9.04
N MET A 95 11.02 2.13 9.68
CA MET A 95 11.28 0.69 9.78
C MET A 95 10.19 0.01 10.62
N PRO A 96 9.82 -1.24 10.30
CA PRO A 96 8.85 -2.00 11.09
C PRO A 96 9.30 -2.24 12.54
N PRO A 97 8.36 -2.55 13.46
CA PRO A 97 6.91 -2.61 13.23
C PRO A 97 6.28 -1.21 13.25
N GLN A 98 5.29 -0.98 12.38
CA GLN A 98 4.55 0.28 12.31
C GLN A 98 3.06 0.03 12.45
N SER A 99 2.41 0.68 13.42
CA SER A 99 0.98 0.50 13.70
C SER A 99 0.09 0.88 12.50
N ALA A 100 0.49 1.91 11.75
CA ALA A 100 -0.14 2.33 10.50
C ALA A 100 -0.11 1.23 9.41
N CYS A 101 0.87 0.32 9.48
CA CYS A 101 1.02 -0.84 8.61
C CYS A 101 0.70 -2.15 9.34
N LYS A 102 -0.25 -2.11 10.30
CA LYS A 102 -0.74 -3.28 11.06
C LYS A 102 0.34 -4.05 11.83
N ASN A 103 1.46 -3.40 12.16
CA ASN A 103 2.63 -4.01 12.79
C ASN A 103 3.24 -5.18 12.01
N GLU A 104 3.06 -5.21 10.68
CA GLU A 104 3.62 -6.25 9.83
C GLU A 104 5.16 -6.14 9.78
N PRO A 105 5.93 -7.17 10.20
CA PRO A 105 7.38 -7.07 10.40
C PRO A 105 8.18 -6.92 9.10
N SER A 106 7.60 -7.29 7.96
CA SER A 106 8.21 -7.12 6.63
C SER A 106 7.67 -5.89 5.88
N THR A 107 7.09 -4.91 6.59
CA THR A 107 6.46 -3.73 5.96
C THR A 107 7.07 -2.41 6.42
N ILE A 108 7.55 -1.62 5.45
CA ILE A 108 8.09 -0.29 5.65
C ILE A 108 6.95 0.73 5.50
N LEU A 109 6.83 1.66 6.44
CA LEU A 109 5.96 2.83 6.27
C LEU A 109 6.75 3.93 5.56
N VAL A 110 6.25 4.37 4.41
CA VAL A 110 6.81 5.46 3.61
C VAL A 110 5.87 6.66 3.67
N PRO A 111 6.19 7.70 4.47
CA PRO A 111 5.52 9.00 4.38
C PRO A 111 6.07 9.84 3.23
N THR A 112 5.21 10.64 2.62
CA THR A 112 5.57 11.71 1.69
C THR A 112 4.84 13.00 2.07
N ASN A 113 5.56 14.11 2.14
CA ASN A 113 5.03 15.39 2.62
C ASN A 113 5.34 16.51 1.66
N SER A 114 4.52 17.56 1.65
CA SER A 114 4.83 18.82 0.99
C SER A 114 5.82 19.63 1.82
N VAL A 115 6.72 20.36 1.15
CA VAL A 115 7.51 21.41 1.80
C VAL A 115 6.71 22.70 1.97
N ASN A 116 5.59 22.85 1.23
CA ASN A 116 4.71 24.02 1.30
C ASN A 116 3.22 23.66 1.04
N PRO A 117 2.32 23.75 2.04
CA PRO A 117 2.63 23.99 3.45
C PRO A 117 3.48 22.83 4.00
N PRO A 118 4.41 23.11 4.93
CA PRO A 118 5.34 22.09 5.42
C PRO A 118 4.59 20.97 6.13
N SER A 119 5.06 19.74 5.94
CA SER A 119 4.57 18.52 6.61
C SER A 119 3.14 18.12 6.28
N ALA A 120 2.51 18.73 5.27
CA ALA A 120 1.23 18.24 4.78
C ALA A 120 1.44 16.94 4.01
N ASN A 121 0.84 15.84 4.46
CA ASN A 121 0.91 14.57 3.75
C ASN A 121 0.35 14.74 2.33
N VAL A 122 1.12 14.34 1.33
CA VAL A 122 0.75 14.52 -0.07
C VAL A 122 1.19 13.33 -0.88
N ASP A 123 0.33 12.87 -1.78
CA ASP A 123 0.67 11.78 -2.67
C ASP A 123 1.80 12.20 -3.62
N THR A 124 2.78 11.31 -3.78
CA THR A 124 3.83 11.45 -4.80
C THR A 124 4.50 10.12 -5.06
N ALA A 125 5.13 10.02 -6.22
CA ALA A 125 5.86 8.83 -6.61
C ALA A 125 7.27 8.81 -6.03
N PHE A 126 7.74 7.60 -5.71
CA PHE A 126 9.06 7.39 -5.13
C PHE A 126 9.66 6.05 -5.57
N PHE A 127 10.97 5.97 -5.47
CA PHE A 127 11.71 4.73 -5.52
C PHE A 127 12.08 4.27 -4.12
N LEU A 128 12.10 2.96 -3.93
CA LEU A 128 12.64 2.32 -2.74
C LEU A 128 13.68 1.29 -3.18
N SER A 129 14.81 1.23 -2.49
CA SER A 129 15.81 0.18 -2.67
C SER A 129 16.37 -0.30 -1.35
N ILE A 130 16.61 -1.61 -1.30
CA ILE A 130 17.34 -2.32 -0.25
C ILE A 130 18.50 -3.02 -0.98
N PRO A 131 19.75 -2.61 -0.77
CA PRO A 131 20.92 -3.17 -1.44
C PRO A 131 21.09 -4.67 -1.12
#